data_AF-A9CZ64-F1
#
_entry.id   AF-A9CZ64-F1
#
_cell.length_a   1.000
_cell.length_b   1.000
_cell.length_c   1.000
_cell.angle_alpha   90.00
_cell.angle_beta   90.00
_cell.angle_gamma   90.00
#
_symmetry.space_group_name_H-M   'P 1'
#
loop_
_entity.id
_entity.type
_entity.pdbx_description
1 polymer ?
#
loop_
_entity_poly.entity_id
_entity_poly.type
_entity_poly.pdbx_seq_one_letter_code
_entity_poly.pdbx_strand_id
1 'polypeptide(L)'
;MKHLSMILIFIAALIGIECQASSSPDYVLDPVAEGLGIPWGMVLIGPNTLLVTERGGQLIQLDLTTGQRHNIKGVPQVYAKGQGGLFDIQLGPH
;
A
#
# COMPACT_ATOMS: atom_id res chain seq x y z
N MET A 1 -28.29 31.89 42.01
CA MET A 1 -27.40 30.74 42.27
C MET A 1 -27.67 29.53 41.36
N LYS A 2 -28.93 29.11 41.13
CA LYS A 2 -29.27 27.94 40.29
C LYS A 2 -28.79 28.05 38.82
N HIS A 3 -28.91 29.23 38.21
CA HIS A 3 -28.46 29.49 36.84
C HIS A 3 -26.93 29.54 36.68
N LEU A 4 -26.21 29.99 37.73
CA LEU A 4 -24.75 30.03 37.73
C LEU A 4 -24.15 28.61 37.78
N SER A 5 -24.76 27.72 38.58
CA SER A 5 -24.42 26.29 38.60
C SER A 5 -24.66 25.62 37.23
N MET A 6 -25.75 26.00 36.54
CA MET A 6 -26.11 25.42 35.24
C MET A 6 -25.15 25.85 34.13
N ILE A 7 -24.70 27.11 34.14
CA ILE A 7 -23.69 27.63 33.20
C ILE A 7 -22.33 26.96 33.43
N LEU A 8 -21.95 26.74 34.69
CA LEU A 8 -20.68 26.07 35.02
C LEU A 8 -20.63 24.62 34.51
N ILE A 9 -21.75 23.89 34.62
CA ILE A 9 -21.88 22.51 34.12
C ILE A 9 -21.82 22.49 32.57
N PHE A 10 -22.42 23.47 31.91
CA PHE A 10 -22.40 23.57 30.45
C PHE A 10 -21.00 23.87 29.89
N ILE A 11 -20.23 24.72 30.59
CA ILE A 11 -18.84 25.01 30.25
C ILE A 11 -17.95 23.76 30.45
N ALA A 12 -18.15 23.01 31.53
CA ALA A 12 -17.42 21.76 31.78
C ALA A 12 -17.69 20.70 30.68
N ALA A 13 -18.93 20.62 30.18
CA ALA A 13 -19.29 19.70 29.09
C ALA A 13 -18.66 20.06 27.74
N LEU A 14 -18.35 21.35 27.49
CA LEU A 14 -17.66 21.80 26.28
C LEU A 14 -16.15 21.53 26.29
N ILE A 15 -15.54 21.36 27.48
CA ILE A 15 -14.09 21.15 27.64
C ILE A 15 -13.71 19.66 27.51
N GLY A 16 -14.66 18.73 27.68
CA GLY A 16 -14.40 17.28 27.72
C GLY A 16 -14.34 16.55 26.38
N ILE A 17 -14.39 17.24 25.23
CA ILE A 17 -14.21 16.58 23.92
C ILE A 17 -12.72 16.50 23.63
N GLU A 18 -12.06 15.52 24.22
CA GLU A 18 -10.72 15.11 23.80
C GLU A 18 -10.85 14.40 22.45
N CYS A 19 -10.48 15.10 21.37
CA CYS A 19 -10.29 14.47 20.07
C CYS A 19 -9.09 13.53 20.17
N GLN A 20 -9.35 12.26 20.50
CA GLN A 20 -8.32 11.23 20.51
C GLN A 20 -7.91 10.96 19.05
N ALA A 21 -6.84 11.63 18.62
CA ALA A 21 -6.15 11.26 17.39
C ALA A 21 -5.56 9.87 17.61
N SER A 22 -6.08 8.87 16.89
CA SER A 22 -5.51 7.52 16.90
C SER A 22 -4.07 7.60 16.38
N SER A 23 -3.08 7.34 17.23
CA SER A 23 -1.70 7.18 16.77
C SER A 23 -1.63 5.92 15.90
N SER A 24 -1.19 6.06 14.66
CA SER A 24 -0.83 4.91 13.83
C SER A 24 0.27 4.10 14.52
N PRO A 25 0.26 2.76 14.45
CA PRO A 25 1.34 1.96 15.00
C PRO A 25 2.67 2.32 14.33
N ASP A 26 3.77 2.19 15.07
CA ASP A 26 5.10 2.37 14.50
C ASP A 26 5.39 1.24 13.50
N TYR A 27 5.74 1.62 12.26
CA TYR A 27 6.13 0.68 11.21
C TYR A 27 7.64 0.74 11.02
N VAL A 28 8.28 -0.43 10.95
CA VAL A 28 9.64 -0.58 10.45
C VAL A 28 9.56 -0.94 8.98
N LEU A 29 10.25 -0.18 8.12
CA LEU A 29 10.28 -0.42 6.68
C LEU A 29 11.57 -1.14 6.32
N ASP A 30 11.43 -2.36 5.79
CA ASP A 30 12.53 -3.14 5.26
C ASP A 30 12.47 -3.18 3.73
N PRO A 31 13.49 -2.68 3.01
CA PRO A 31 13.54 -2.78 1.55
C PRO A 31 13.61 -4.24 1.11
N VAL A 32 12.64 -4.68 0.31
CA VAL A 32 12.60 -6.05 -0.24
C VAL A 32 13.24 -6.17 -1.62
N ALA A 33 13.32 -5.08 -2.38
CA ALA A 33 13.91 -5.03 -3.71
C ALA A 33 14.28 -3.60 -4.10
N GLU A 34 15.30 -3.48 -4.95
CA GLU A 34 15.74 -2.21 -5.53
C GLU A 34 15.91 -2.34 -7.06
N GLY A 35 15.99 -1.19 -7.73
CA GLY A 35 16.26 -1.12 -9.18
C GLY A 35 15.14 -1.65 -10.06
N LEU A 36 13.90 -1.69 -9.56
CA LEU A 36 12.69 -1.85 -10.38
C LEU A 36 12.48 -0.58 -11.22
N GLY A 37 11.83 -0.72 -12.36
CA GLY A 37 11.41 0.40 -13.21
C GLY A 37 10.28 1.20 -12.58
N ILE A 38 9.06 1.00 -13.08
CA ILE A 38 7.83 1.61 -12.52
C ILE A 38 6.90 0.46 -12.13
N PRO A 39 6.99 -0.08 -10.90
CA PRO A 39 6.09 -1.13 -10.43
C PRO A 39 4.64 -0.63 -10.40
N TRP A 40 3.68 -1.49 -10.74
CA TRP A 40 2.26 -1.15 -10.83
C TRP A 40 1.36 -2.12 -10.07
N GLY A 41 1.28 -3.37 -10.52
CA GLY A 41 0.52 -4.44 -9.90
C GLY A 41 1.44 -5.44 -9.21
N MET A 42 0.94 -6.10 -8.17
CA MET A 42 1.68 -7.11 -7.45
C MET A 42 0.78 -8.21 -6.88
N VAL A 43 1.21 -9.46 -6.97
CA VAL A 43 0.46 -10.60 -6.41
C VAL A 43 1.41 -11.64 -5.83
N LEU A 44 1.11 -12.11 -4.63
CA LEU A 44 1.85 -13.21 -3.99
C LEU A 44 1.44 -14.53 -4.63
N ILE A 45 2.41 -15.35 -5.02
CA ILE A 45 2.20 -16.68 -5.60
C ILE A 45 2.74 -17.81 -4.73
N GLY A 46 3.28 -17.46 -3.56
CA GLY A 46 3.81 -18.35 -2.55
C GLY A 46 4.26 -17.55 -1.32
N PRO A 47 4.82 -18.20 -0.29
CA PRO A 47 5.22 -17.53 0.94
C PRO A 47 6.20 -16.37 0.72
N ASN A 48 7.21 -16.59 -0.13
CA ASN A 48 8.30 -15.64 -0.36
C ASN A 48 8.45 -15.27 -1.85
N THR A 49 7.41 -15.48 -2.65
CA THR A 49 7.47 -15.23 -4.10
C THR A 49 6.38 -14.25 -4.50
N LEU A 50 6.81 -13.11 -5.03
CA LEU A 50 5.94 -12.04 -5.48
C LEU A 50 6.07 -11.88 -7.00
N LEU A 51 4.95 -11.76 -7.71
CA LEU A 51 4.93 -11.26 -9.07
C LEU A 51 4.71 -9.76 -9.04
N VAL A 52 5.48 -9.01 -9.82
CA VAL A 52 5.38 -7.55 -9.96
C VAL A 52 5.29 -7.20 -11.42
N THR A 53 4.25 -6.49 -11.83
CA THR A 53 4.19 -5.87 -13.15
C THR A 53 4.85 -4.51 -13.12
N GLU A 54 5.62 -4.19 -14.15
CA GLU A 54 6.10 -2.84 -14.39
C GLU A 54 5.32 -2.21 -15.52
N ARG A 55 4.96 -0.92 -15.37
CA ARG A 55 4.23 -0.13 -16.38
C ARG A 55 4.86 -0.23 -17.78
N GLY A 56 6.19 -0.39 -17.85
CA GLY A 56 6.94 -0.56 -19.10
C GLY A 56 6.67 -1.85 -19.88
N GLY A 57 5.88 -2.79 -19.36
CA GLY A 57 5.56 -4.04 -20.05
C GLY A 57 6.36 -5.26 -19.57
N GLN A 58 6.94 -5.20 -18.37
CA GLN A 58 7.72 -6.31 -17.81
C GLN A 58 6.93 -6.98 -16.68
N LEU A 59 7.03 -8.30 -16.58
CA LEU A 59 6.58 -9.06 -15.41
C LEU A 59 7.81 -9.64 -14.72
N ILE A 60 7.94 -9.40 -13.43
CA ILE A 60 9.09 -9.78 -12.62
C ILE A 60 8.62 -10.76 -11.56
N GLN A 61 9.32 -11.87 -11.43
CA GLN A 61 9.26 -12.71 -10.23
C GLN A 61 10.32 -12.22 -9.25
N LEU A 62 9.90 -11.86 -8.05
CA LEU A 62 10.74 -11.39 -6.96
C LEU A 62 10.73 -12.43 -5.83
N ASP A 63 11.92 -12.83 -5.40
CA ASP A 63 12.12 -13.56 -4.16
C ASP A 63 12.24 -12.56 -2.99
N LEU A 64 11.29 -12.61 -2.05
CA LEU A 64 11.21 -11.68 -0.92
C LEU A 64 12.26 -11.93 0.17
N THR A 65 12.99 -13.05 0.12
CA THR A 65 14.04 -13.37 1.10
C THR A 65 15.40 -12.84 0.64
N THR A 66 15.67 -12.98 -0.66
CA THR A 66 16.98 -12.67 -1.26
C THR A 66 16.98 -11.37 -2.05
N GLY A 67 15.80 -10.82 -2.38
CA GLY A 67 15.65 -9.70 -3.29
C GLY A 67 15.96 -10.02 -4.76
N GLN A 68 16.17 -11.31 -5.09
CA GLN A 68 16.50 -11.73 -6.46
C GLN A 68 15.30 -11.56 -7.39
N ARG A 69 15.58 -11.09 -8.61
CA ARG A 69 14.59 -10.75 -9.63
C ARG A 69 14.79 -11.57 -10.89
N HIS A 70 13.70 -12.09 -11.44
CA HIS A 70 13.70 -12.80 -12.71
C HIS A 70 12.61 -12.26 -13.64
N ASN A 71 12.99 -11.84 -14.85
CA ASN A 71 12.02 -11.38 -15.85
C ASN A 71 11.28 -12.58 -16.47
N ILE A 72 9.96 -12.60 -16.31
CA ILE A 72 9.08 -13.57 -16.94
C ILE A 72 8.81 -13.15 -18.39
N LYS A 73 8.96 -14.10 -19.31
CA LYS A 73 8.68 -13.92 -20.75
C LYS A 73 7.23 -14.27 -21.08
N GLY A 74 6.76 -13.87 -22.27
CA GLY A 74 5.42 -14.20 -22.76
C GLY A 74 4.31 -13.25 -22.31
N VAL A 75 4.68 -12.12 -21.71
CA VAL A 75 3.75 -11.03 -21.40
C VAL A 75 3.23 -10.36 -22.68
N PRO A 76 2.01 -9.82 -22.68
CA PRO A 76 1.45 -9.10 -23.82
C PRO A 76 2.27 -7.85 -24.15
N GLN A 77 2.31 -7.49 -25.43
CA GLN A 77 2.82 -6.18 -25.85
C GLN A 77 1.88 -5.08 -25.33
N VAL A 78 2.45 -3.99 -24.81
CA VAL A 78 1.69 -2.87 -24.24
C VAL A 78 2.09 -1.55 -24.87
N TYR A 79 1.17 -0.59 -24.87
CA TYR A 79 1.45 0.79 -25.26
C TYR A 79 1.88 1.62 -24.04
N ALA A 80 3.18 1.63 -23.74
CA ALA A 80 3.73 2.28 -22.55
C ALA A 80 4.00 3.79 -22.74
N LYS A 81 2.96 4.61 -22.98
CA LYS A 81 3.08 6.08 -23.10
C LYS A 81 2.18 6.81 -22.11
N GLY A 82 2.69 7.87 -21.49
CA GLY A 82 1.96 8.64 -20.48
C GLY A 82 1.57 7.73 -19.32
N GLN A 83 0.26 7.60 -19.08
CA GLN A 83 -0.26 6.69 -18.06
C GLN A 83 -0.45 5.25 -18.55
N GLY A 84 -0.36 4.98 -19.87
CA GLY A 84 -0.51 3.63 -20.43
C GLY A 84 0.65 2.69 -20.06
N GLY A 85 0.36 1.38 -20.01
CA GLY A 85 1.35 0.35 -19.70
C GLY A 85 0.77 -1.02 -19.38
N LEU A 86 1.61 -1.89 -18.82
CA LEU A 86 1.18 -3.13 -18.18
C LEU A 86 0.79 -2.83 -16.73
N PHE A 87 -0.48 -3.05 -16.41
CA PHE A 87 -1.07 -2.66 -15.13
C PHE A 87 -1.21 -3.85 -14.20
N ASP A 88 -2.39 -4.03 -13.62
CA ASP A 88 -2.62 -4.98 -12.55
C ASP A 88 -2.41 -6.44 -12.97
N ILE A 89 -2.13 -7.28 -11.98
CA ILE A 89 -1.99 -8.73 -12.13
C ILE A 89 -2.76 -9.41 -11.02
N GLN A 90 -3.51 -10.45 -11.38
CA GLN A 90 -4.31 -11.22 -10.46
C GLN A 90 -4.18 -12.71 -10.80
N LEU A 91 -4.19 -13.56 -9.77
CA LEU A 91 -4.24 -15.00 -9.97
C LEU A 91 -5.64 -15.43 -10.41
N GLY A 92 -5.67 -16.37 -11.35
CA GLY A 92 -6.90 -17.07 -11.69
C GLY A 92 -7.48 -17.80 -10.48
N PRO A 93 -8.80 -18.07 -10.47
CA PRO A 93 -9.45 -18.76 -9.35
C PRO A 93 -9.07 -20.24 -9.21
N HIS A 94 -8.46 -20.85 -10.24
CA HIS A 94 -8.15 -22.27 -10.34
C HIS A 94 -6.75 -22.49 -10.91
#